data_AF-A0A4R5AX59-F1
#
_entry.id   AF-A0A4R5AX59-F1
#
_cell.length_a   1.000
_cell.length_b   1.000
_cell.length_c   1.000
_cell.angle_alpha   90.00
_cell.angle_beta   90.00
_cell.angle_gamma   90.00
#
_symmetry.space_group_name_H-M   'P 1'
#
loop_
_entity.id
_entity.type
_entity.pdbx_description
1 polymer ?
#
loop_
_entity_poly.entity_id
_entity_poly.type
_entity_poly.pdbx_seq_one_letter_code
_entity_poly.pdbx_strand_id
1 'polypeptide(L)'
;MVGITIDSFILLIEAIRLQILKDRNNAVTLAEIFNSDGMNPYDNSILIKAIISFLQTHFPKQDGFCMIEHYCFEMNFGKIGEELIITVEALWHDLNKNQN
;
A
#
# COMPACT_ATOMS: atom_id res chain seq x y z
N MET A 1 20.08 -5.96 14.38
CA MET A 1 19.13 -5.85 13.26
C MET A 1 19.08 -4.37 12.89
N VAL A 2 19.45 -3.99 11.66
CA VAL A 2 19.29 -2.60 11.22
C VAL A 2 17.80 -2.38 11.03
N GLY A 3 17.21 -1.48 11.81
CA GLY A 3 15.79 -1.13 11.67
C GLY A 3 15.54 -0.44 10.33
N ILE A 4 14.35 -0.60 9.78
CA ILE A 4 13.88 0.22 8.66
C ILE A 4 13.82 1.69 9.10
N THR A 5 14.16 2.63 8.22
CA THR A 5 14.02 4.08 8.48
C THR A 5 12.65 4.56 8.03
N ILE A 6 12.19 5.70 8.58
CA ILE A 6 10.94 6.34 8.12
C ILE A 6 10.98 6.63 6.61
N ASP A 7 12.12 7.10 6.08
CA ASP A 7 12.28 7.39 4.65
C ASP A 7 12.11 6.13 3.79
N SER A 8 12.69 5.00 4.24
CA SER A 8 12.56 3.72 3.53
C SER A 8 11.11 3.21 3.59
N PHE A 9 10.44 3.39 4.73
CA PHE A 9 9.04 3.02 4.89
C PHE A 9 8.13 3.86 3.97
N ILE A 10 8.29 5.18 3.98
CA ILE A 10 7.54 6.09 3.10
C ILE A 10 7.74 5.69 1.65
N LEU A 11 8.99 5.47 1.24
CA LEU A 11 9.33 5.07 -0.13
C LEU A 11 8.62 3.78 -0.53
N LEU A 12 8.58 2.76 0.34
CA LEU A 12 7.92 1.49 0.04
C LEU A 12 6.39 1.63 -0.07
N ILE A 13 5.76 2.38 0.84
CA ILE A 13 4.30 2.60 0.81
C ILE A 13 3.91 3.41 -0.43
N GLU A 14 4.65 4.47 -0.75
CA GLU A 14 4.41 5.29 -1.95
C GLU A 14 4.65 4.50 -3.23
N ALA A 15 5.65 3.61 -3.27
CA ALA A 15 5.88 2.72 -4.40
C ALA A 15 4.68 1.78 -4.65
N ILE A 16 4.11 1.18 -3.59
CA ILE A 16 2.89 0.37 -3.70
C ILE A 16 1.74 1.24 -4.25
N ARG A 17 1.53 2.42 -3.69
CA ARG A 17 0.45 3.34 -4.11
C ARG A 17 0.56 3.71 -5.59
N LEU A 18 1.75 4.12 -6.03
CA LEU A 18 2.03 4.51 -7.40
C LEU A 18 1.88 3.34 -8.37
N GLN A 19 2.33 2.15 -7.98
CA GLN A 19 2.17 0.95 -8.81
C GLN A 19 0.68 0.63 -9.02
N ILE A 20 -0.13 0.63 -7.96
CA ILE A 20 -1.58 0.39 -8.06
C ILE A 20 -2.26 1.45 -8.95
N LEU A 21 -1.90 2.73 -8.80
CA LEU A 21 -2.45 3.80 -9.62
C LEU A 21 -2.07 3.61 -11.10
N LYS A 22 -0.82 3.26 -11.38
CA LYS A 22 -0.33 3.00 -12.74
C LYS A 22 -1.04 1.81 -13.37
N ASP A 23 -1.22 0.72 -12.62
CA ASP A 23 -1.90 -0.48 -13.10
C ASP A 23 -3.37 -0.19 -13.42
N ARG A 24 -4.07 0.58 -12.56
CA ARG A 24 -5.44 1.03 -12.81
C ARG A 24 -5.53 1.89 -14.08
N ASN A 25 -4.65 2.87 -14.24
CA ASN A 25 -4.65 3.74 -15.42
C ASN A 25 -4.37 2.95 -16.71
N ASN A 26 -3.42 2.01 -16.66
CA ASN A 26 -3.13 1.16 -17.81
C ASN A 26 -4.32 0.23 -18.13
N ALA A 27 -4.96 -0.34 -17.11
CA ALA A 27 -6.15 -1.18 -17.28
C ALA A 27 -7.29 -0.42 -17.94
N VAL A 28 -7.57 0.82 -17.52
CA VAL A 28 -8.56 1.70 -18.15
C VAL A 28 -8.20 1.97 -19.61
N THR A 29 -6.95 2.33 -19.89
CA THR A 29 -6.48 2.61 -21.25
C THR A 29 -6.63 1.39 -22.17
N LEU A 30 -6.30 0.19 -21.67
CA LEU A 30 -6.41 -1.03 -22.46
C LEU A 30 -7.86 -1.44 -22.67
N ALA A 31 -8.72 -1.29 -21.65
CA ALA A 31 -10.16 -1.51 -21.77
C ALA A 31 -10.78 -0.64 -22.87
N GLU A 32 -10.37 0.64 -22.96
CA GLU A 32 -10.80 1.57 -24.00
C GLU A 32 -10.32 1.13 -25.40
N ILE A 33 -9.05 0.73 -25.54
CA ILE A 33 -8.47 0.30 -26.82
C ILE A 33 -9.14 -0.97 -27.35
N PHE A 34 -9.38 -1.94 -26.47
CA PHE A 34 -9.92 -3.25 -26.84
C PHE A 34 -11.45 -3.32 -26.79
N ASN A 35 -12.12 -2.22 -26.43
CA ASN A 35 -13.56 -2.17 -26.20
C ASN A 35 -14.05 -3.34 -25.31
N SER A 36 -13.29 -3.61 -24.25
CA SER A 36 -13.48 -4.75 -23.36
C SER A 36 -13.62 -4.27 -21.92
N ASP A 37 -14.73 -4.62 -21.27
CA ASP A 37 -14.90 -4.32 -19.84
C ASP A 37 -13.98 -5.19 -18.99
N GLY A 38 -13.23 -4.57 -18.08
CA GLY A 38 -12.56 -5.27 -16.98
C GLY A 38 -11.19 -5.90 -17.29
N MET A 39 -10.49 -5.46 -18.34
CA MET A 39 -9.13 -5.94 -18.59
C MET A 39 -8.12 -5.30 -17.61
N ASN A 40 -7.68 -6.05 -16.61
CA ASN A 40 -6.46 -5.72 -15.85
C ASN A 40 -5.36 -6.73 -16.18
N PRO A 41 -4.45 -6.42 -17.12
CA PRO A 41 -3.36 -7.33 -17.49
C PRO A 41 -2.19 -7.28 -16.52
N TYR A 42 -2.20 -6.37 -15.54
CA TYR A 42 -1.10 -6.16 -14.59
C TYR A 42 -1.49 -6.71 -13.21
N ASP A 43 -1.02 -7.93 -12.92
CA ASP A 43 -1.10 -8.50 -11.58
C ASP A 43 0.24 -8.35 -10.85
N ASN A 44 0.34 -7.30 -10.03
CA ASN A 44 1.49 -7.06 -9.16
C ASN A 44 1.28 -7.58 -7.73
N SER A 45 0.27 -8.41 -7.49
CA SER A 45 -0.10 -8.87 -6.15
C SER A 45 1.02 -9.62 -5.45
N ILE A 46 1.83 -10.39 -6.18
CA ILE A 46 2.98 -11.13 -5.63
C ILE A 46 4.02 -10.15 -5.06
N LEU A 47 4.37 -9.11 -5.82
CA LEU A 47 5.38 -8.13 -5.40
C LEU A 47 4.88 -7.30 -4.22
N ILE A 48 3.62 -6.83 -4.28
CA ILE A 48 3.00 -6.06 -3.20
C ILE A 48 2.95 -6.89 -1.91
N LYS A 49 2.54 -8.17 -2.00
CA LYS A 49 2.52 -9.09 -0.84
C LYS A 49 3.91 -9.30 -0.25
N ALA A 50 4.94 -9.42 -1.09
CA ALA A 50 6.31 -9.56 -0.62
C ALA A 50 6.79 -8.31 0.13
N ILE A 51 6.50 -7.11 -0.38
CA ILE A 51 6.85 -5.84 0.28
C ILE A 51 6.12 -5.72 1.63
N ILE A 52 4.82 -6.00 1.68
CA ILE A 52 4.05 -5.95 2.92
C ILE A 52 4.58 -6.98 3.92
N SER A 53 4.89 -8.20 3.47
CA SER A 53 5.44 -9.25 4.31
C SER A 53 6.81 -8.87 4.86
N PHE A 54 7.65 -8.21 4.08
CA PHE A 54 8.91 -7.63 4.55
C PHE A 54 8.67 -6.57 5.64
N LEU A 55 7.76 -5.62 5.41
CA LEU A 55 7.41 -4.61 6.42
C LEU A 55 6.86 -5.23 7.70
N GLN A 56 6.11 -6.33 7.61
CA GLN A 56 5.58 -7.07 8.77
C GLN A 56 6.67 -7.71 9.64
N THR A 57 7.89 -7.92 9.13
CA THR A 57 9.02 -8.36 9.96
C THR A 57 9.46 -7.28 10.97
N HIS A 58 9.15 -6.01 10.67
CA HIS A 58 9.40 -4.86 11.54
C HIS A 58 8.13 -4.39 12.26
N PHE A 59 6.96 -4.58 11.63
CA PHE A 59 5.64 -4.16 12.13
C PHE A 59 4.69 -5.35 12.16
N PRO A 60 4.83 -6.26 13.15
CA PRO A 60 4.07 -7.50 13.20
C PRO A 60 2.57 -7.23 13.35
N LYS A 61 1.77 -8.20 12.90
CA LYS A 61 0.31 -8.17 13.09
C LYS A 61 -0.03 -8.18 14.57
N GLN A 62 -1.08 -7.45 14.93
CA GLN A 62 -1.64 -7.42 16.28
C GLN A 62 -3.00 -8.13 16.23
N ASP A 63 -3.16 -9.24 16.96
CA ASP A 63 -4.38 -10.06 16.96
C ASP A 63 -4.87 -10.45 15.54
N GLY A 64 -3.92 -10.75 14.64
CA GLY A 64 -4.19 -11.10 13.24
C GLY A 64 -4.46 -9.90 12.33
N PHE A 65 -4.57 -8.69 12.88
CA PHE A 65 -4.76 -7.46 12.12
C PHE A 65 -3.43 -6.86 11.64
N CYS A 66 -3.34 -6.56 10.35
CA CYS A 66 -2.20 -5.83 9.79
C CYS A 66 -2.61 -4.39 9.45
N MET A 67 -2.13 -3.44 10.25
CA MET A 67 -2.42 -2.03 10.04
C MET A 67 -1.90 -1.50 8.69
N ILE A 68 -0.78 -2.03 8.19
CA ILE A 68 -0.23 -1.65 6.87
C ILE A 68 -1.18 -2.06 5.74
N GLU A 69 -1.69 -3.31 5.77
CA GLU A 69 -2.68 -3.79 4.78
C GLU A 69 -3.97 -2.95 4.85
N HIS A 70 -4.47 -2.70 6.07
CA HIS A 70 -5.65 -1.88 6.28
C HIS A 70 -5.47 -0.47 5.71
N TYR A 71 -4.34 0.19 6.00
CA TYR A 71 -4.04 1.51 5.48
C TYR A 71 -3.99 1.54 3.94
N CYS A 72 -3.30 0.57 3.32
CA CYS A 72 -3.13 0.53 1.87
C CYS A 72 -4.45 0.22 1.13
N PHE A 73 -5.24 -0.75 1.61
CA PHE A 73 -6.35 -1.30 0.82
C PHE A 73 -7.73 -0.85 1.30
N GLU A 74 -7.96 -0.79 2.61
CA GLU A 74 -9.27 -0.42 3.17
C GLU A 74 -9.40 1.10 3.33
N MET A 75 -8.30 1.77 3.67
CA MET A 75 -8.28 3.23 3.82
C MET A 75 -7.83 3.96 2.56
N ASN A 76 -7.62 3.25 1.44
CA ASN A 76 -7.17 3.82 0.17
C ASN A 76 -5.95 4.78 0.35
N PHE A 77 -4.94 4.33 1.10
CA PHE A 77 -3.75 5.12 1.47
C PHE A 77 -4.11 6.37 2.29
N GLY A 78 -4.98 6.19 3.29
CA GLY A 78 -5.42 7.24 4.21
C GLY A 78 -6.37 8.27 3.60
N LYS A 79 -7.03 7.94 2.49
CA LYS A 79 -7.97 8.83 1.80
C LYS A 79 -9.43 8.46 2.04
N ILE A 80 -10.26 9.46 2.25
CA ILE A 80 -11.72 9.35 2.17
C ILE A 80 -12.20 10.22 1.00
N GLY A 81 -12.66 9.57 -0.07
CA GLY A 81 -12.84 10.25 -1.35
C GLY A 81 -11.51 10.79 -1.87
N GLU A 82 -11.43 12.10 -2.10
CA GLU A 82 -10.21 12.78 -2.55
C GLU A 82 -9.37 13.38 -1.41
N GLU A 83 -9.91 13.43 -0.18
CA GLU A 83 -9.24 14.07 0.95
C GLU A 83 -8.27 13.11 1.65
N LEU A 84 -7.05 13.58 1.89
CA LEU A 84 -6.04 12.85 2.66
C LEU A 84 -6.23 13.11 4.16
N ILE A 85 -6.68 12.08 4.88
CA ILE A 85 -6.95 12.14 6.32
C ILE A 85 -5.76 11.62 7.12
N ILE A 86 -5.06 10.59 6.62
CA ILE A 86 -3.92 9.98 7.32
C ILE A 86 -2.72 9.88 6.37
N THR A 87 -1.62 10.53 6.75
CA THR A 87 -0.37 10.47 5.98
C THR A 87 0.43 9.20 6.29
N VAL A 88 1.42 8.89 5.44
CA VAL A 88 2.30 7.73 5.65
C VAL A 88 3.19 7.92 6.88
N GLU A 89 3.58 9.15 7.19
CA GLU A 89 4.30 9.52 8.42
C GLU A 89 3.43 9.28 9.66
N ALA A 90 2.14 9.62 9.60
CA ALA A 90 1.22 9.38 10.71
C ALA A 90 1.06 7.87 10.96
N LEU A 91 0.95 7.06 9.91
CA LEU A 91 0.96 5.60 10.00
C LEU A 91 2.27 5.09 10.64
N TRP A 92 3.43 5.58 10.20
CA TRP A 92 4.72 5.22 10.79
C TRP A 92 4.75 5.47 12.30
N HIS A 93 4.31 6.66 12.73
CA HIS A 93 4.29 7.01 14.15
C HIS A 93 3.34 6.11 14.95
N ASP A 94 2.18 5.76 14.41
CA ASP A 94 1.23 4.89 15.08
C ASP A 94 1.76 3.45 15.23
N LEU A 95 2.35 2.91 14.16
CA LEU A 95 2.99 1.59 14.16
C LEU A 95 4.09 1.48 15.21
N ASN A 96 4.87 2.55 15.44
CA ASN A 96 5.94 2.55 16.44
C ASN A 96 5.44 2.80 17.87
N LYS A 97 4.28 3.45 18.07
CA LYS A 97 3.67 3.61 19.40
C LYS A 97 3.20 2.27 19.96
N ASN A 98 2.63 1.43 19.10
CA ASN A 98 2.04 0.15 19.49
C ASN A 98 3.09 -0.99 19.63
N GLN A 99 4.38 -0.67 19.67
CA GLN A 99 5.47 -1.63 19.91
C GLN A 99 5.96 -1.69 21.37
N ASN A 100 5.37 -0.89 22.27
CA ASN A 100 5.70 -0.88 23.71
C ASN A 100 4.57 -1.45 24.55
#